data_AF-A0A9D5R3L0-F1
#
_entry.id   AF-A0A9D5R3L0-F1
#
_cell.length_a   1.000
_cell.length_b   1.000
_cell.length_c   1.000
_cell.angle_alpha   90.00
_cell.angle_beta   90.00
_cell.angle_gamma   90.00
#
_symmetry.space_group_name_H-M   'P 1'
#
loop_
_entity.id
_entity.type
_entity.pdbx_description
1 polymer ?
#
loop_
_entity_poly.entity_id
_entity_poly.type
_entity_poly.pdbx_seq_one_letter_code
_entity_poly.pdbx_strand_id
1 'polypeptide(L)'
;MTLNDKTTLINPAEQAGLFKALQSTFRVDVAPMPFLTPSPGPATIASAQLPSAADLVSDIARRQHLRRAMIADQTTRTLASKLSIRELAQIHYVPFAIAEVIWDSVDSLIELSKGLPELKQLARTARVARQRYLKSFPRNLRGSFDEGEMRANGEAFEEHISRHWATMTTALRAEIKTQFPDLEDYQGVDILQGAWQIKILMMALEQFIKKTLRKIEKLTPFELSPSDILPKPYWNLRLIISAYCSPMTPDKTRFKADQWAAVISTQMALIDV
;
A
#
# COMPACT_ATOMS: atom_id res chain seq x y z
N MET A 1 -37.81 26.80 -9.24
CA MET A 1 -37.33 26.34 -7.92
C MET A 1 -36.00 25.67 -8.13
N THR A 2 -34.97 26.26 -7.55
CA THR A 2 -33.54 25.98 -7.77
C THR A 2 -33.11 24.66 -7.13
N LEU A 3 -32.38 23.85 -7.90
CA LEU A 3 -31.66 22.67 -7.44
C LEU A 3 -30.64 23.09 -6.36
N ASN A 4 -30.77 22.54 -5.15
CA ASN A 4 -29.76 22.69 -4.12
C ASN A 4 -28.67 21.63 -4.32
N ASP A 5 -27.52 22.10 -4.81
CA ASP A 5 -26.20 21.59 -4.44
C ASP A 5 -26.13 21.40 -2.92
N LYS A 6 -25.82 20.18 -2.45
CA LYS A 6 -25.00 19.87 -1.24
C LYS A 6 -25.19 18.43 -0.73
N THR A 7 -24.68 17.45 -1.49
CA THR A 7 -24.24 16.18 -0.90
C THR A 7 -23.12 15.55 -1.74
N THR A 8 -22.06 16.32 -2.02
CA THR A 8 -20.83 15.75 -2.55
C THR A 8 -20.19 14.86 -1.48
N LEU A 9 -20.03 13.57 -1.77
CA LEU A 9 -19.37 12.56 -0.93
C LEU A 9 -17.98 12.98 -0.43
N ILE A 10 -17.33 13.95 -1.09
CA ILE A 10 -16.00 14.43 -0.77
C ILE A 10 -15.94 15.95 -0.99
N ASN A 11 -15.31 16.69 -0.09
CA ASN A 11 -15.03 18.11 -0.27
C ASN A 11 -14.02 18.33 -1.43
N PRO A 12 -14.37 19.11 -2.47
CA PRO A 12 -13.47 19.38 -3.60
C PRO A 12 -12.11 19.98 -3.22
N ALA A 13 -12.04 20.74 -2.12
CA ALA A 13 -10.80 21.32 -1.62
C ALA A 13 -9.87 20.27 -0.99
N GLU A 14 -10.43 19.25 -0.32
CA GLU A 14 -9.69 18.13 0.25
C GLU A 14 -9.17 17.20 -0.86
N GLN A 15 -9.95 17.01 -1.94
CA GLN A 15 -9.50 16.30 -3.14
C GLN A 15 -8.28 16.99 -3.78
N ALA A 16 -8.30 18.32 -3.91
CA ALA A 16 -7.18 19.07 -4.49
C ALA A 16 -5.92 19.00 -3.62
N GLY A 17 -6.06 19.04 -2.29
CA GLY A 17 -4.96 18.89 -1.33
C GLY A 17 -4.32 17.50 -1.36
N LEU A 18 -5.15 16.45 -1.34
CA LEU A 18 -4.70 15.06 -1.49
C LEU A 18 -4.07 14.80 -2.86
N PHE A 19 -4.64 15.36 -3.93
CA PHE A 19 -4.09 15.23 -5.28
C PHE A 19 -2.71 15.90 -5.40
N LYS A 20 -2.51 17.06 -4.81
CA LYS A 20 -1.20 17.75 -4.77
C LYS A 20 -0.16 16.93 -3.98
N ALA A 21 -0.56 16.29 -2.88
CA ALA A 21 0.29 15.39 -2.09
C ALA A 21 0.59 14.06 -2.80
N LEU A 22 -0.36 13.54 -3.59
CA LEU A 22 -0.16 12.34 -4.40
C LEU A 22 0.72 12.65 -5.62
N GLN A 23 0.51 13.78 -6.31
CA GLN A 23 1.36 14.22 -7.43
C GLN A 23 2.84 14.40 -7.02
N SER A 24 3.12 14.95 -5.84
CA SER A 24 4.49 15.03 -5.33
C SER A 24 5.08 13.66 -4.97
N THR A 25 4.23 12.70 -4.59
CA THR A 25 4.64 11.32 -4.28
C THR A 25 4.80 10.44 -5.53
N PHE A 26 4.13 10.80 -6.63
CA PHE A 26 4.10 10.05 -7.89
C PHE A 26 4.93 10.66 -9.03
N ARG A 27 5.55 11.84 -8.85
CA ARG A 27 6.57 12.37 -9.77
C ARG A 27 7.74 11.38 -9.83
N VAL A 28 7.77 10.64 -10.93
CA VAL A 28 8.95 9.98 -11.47
C VAL A 28 9.60 11.03 -12.35
N ASP A 29 10.86 11.36 -12.08
CA ASP A 29 11.71 12.05 -13.04
C ASP A 29 11.70 11.23 -14.34
N VAL A 30 11.00 11.73 -15.34
CA VAL A 30 11.08 11.21 -16.70
C VAL A 30 12.38 11.76 -17.27
N ALA A 31 13.46 10.99 -17.15
CA ALA A 31 14.69 11.27 -17.87
C ALA A 31 14.41 11.17 -19.39
N PRO A 32 14.75 12.19 -20.20
CA PRO A 32 14.67 12.08 -21.65
C PRO A 32 15.77 11.15 -22.18
N MET A 33 15.40 10.28 -23.12
CA MET A 33 16.32 9.39 -23.86
C MET A 33 17.23 10.20 -24.80
N PRO A 34 18.51 9.84 -24.99
CA PRO A 34 19.40 10.57 -25.89
C PRO A 34 19.22 10.08 -27.34
N PHE A 35 18.96 11.02 -28.25
CA PHE A 35 19.15 10.84 -29.69
C PHE A 35 20.62 11.08 -30.08
N LEU A 36 21.09 10.39 -31.12
CA LEU A 36 22.46 10.38 -31.63
C LEU A 36 22.83 11.63 -32.47
N THR A 37 23.99 12.24 -32.12
CA THR A 37 25.05 12.88 -32.97
C THR A 37 24.72 14.15 -33.80
N PRO A 38 25.70 14.98 -34.28
CA PRO A 38 27.17 14.81 -34.34
C PRO A 38 28.07 16.00 -33.85
N SER A 39 29.38 15.73 -33.74
CA SER A 39 30.50 16.67 -33.50
C SER A 39 30.82 17.52 -34.77
N PRO A 40 31.49 18.71 -34.73
CA PRO A 40 32.97 18.81 -34.49
C PRO A 40 33.54 20.11 -33.84
N GLY A 41 34.56 19.94 -32.96
CA GLY A 41 35.78 20.78 -32.77
C GLY A 41 35.72 22.15 -32.04
N PRO A 42 36.87 22.78 -31.69
CA PRO A 42 38.13 22.28 -31.10
C PRO A 42 38.36 22.81 -29.65
N ALA A 43 39.42 22.32 -29.02
CA ALA A 43 39.77 22.46 -27.60
C ALA A 43 39.66 23.87 -26.98
N THR A 44 39.09 23.96 -25.77
CA THR A 44 39.29 25.08 -24.85
C THR A 44 39.42 24.55 -23.42
N ILE A 45 40.64 24.70 -22.89
CA ILE A 45 41.11 24.79 -21.50
C ILE A 45 40.13 24.29 -20.41
N ALA A 46 40.57 23.21 -19.73
CA ALA A 46 39.93 22.61 -18.57
C ALA A 46 39.61 23.64 -17.48
N SER A 47 38.35 24.04 -17.40
CA SER A 47 37.74 24.47 -16.15
C SER A 47 37.22 23.20 -15.47
N ALA A 48 37.74 22.89 -14.27
CA ALA A 48 37.16 21.86 -13.43
C ALA A 48 35.74 22.31 -13.05
N GLN A 49 34.75 21.89 -13.84
CA GLN A 49 33.35 22.11 -13.53
C GLN A 49 33.05 21.41 -12.21
N LEU A 50 32.77 22.22 -11.18
CA LEU A 50 32.14 21.72 -9.96
C LEU A 50 30.91 20.90 -10.37
N PRO A 51 30.74 19.68 -9.84
CA PRO A 51 29.61 18.84 -10.20
C PRO A 51 28.32 19.61 -9.95
N SER A 52 27.42 19.60 -10.94
CA SER A 52 26.13 20.26 -10.84
C SER A 52 25.41 19.74 -9.59
N ALA A 53 24.62 20.58 -8.94
CA ALA A 53 23.79 20.17 -7.80
C ALA A 53 22.91 18.96 -8.14
N ALA A 54 22.49 18.83 -9.41
CA ALA A 54 21.77 17.66 -9.91
C ALA A 54 22.61 16.38 -9.91
N ASP A 55 23.89 16.48 -10.30
CA ASP A 55 24.82 15.35 -10.32
C ASP A 55 25.14 14.88 -8.90
N LEU A 56 25.41 15.82 -7.99
CA LEU A 56 25.60 15.54 -6.56
C LEU A 56 24.39 14.86 -5.92
N VAL A 57 23.17 15.32 -6.20
CA VAL A 57 21.93 14.70 -5.69
C VAL A 57 21.75 13.29 -6.26
N SER A 58 22.02 13.10 -7.55
CA SER A 58 21.95 11.78 -8.19
C SER A 58 22.97 10.80 -7.61
N ASP A 59 24.16 11.28 -7.28
CA ASP A 59 25.25 10.46 -6.76
C ASP A 59 25.04 10.12 -5.28
N ILE A 60 24.44 11.03 -4.49
CA ILE A 60 23.96 10.76 -3.14
C ILE A 60 22.83 9.72 -3.17
N ALA A 61 21.85 9.86 -4.07
CA ALA A 61 20.76 8.90 -4.22
C ALA A 61 21.28 7.51 -4.61
N ARG A 62 22.25 7.43 -5.52
CA ARG A 62 22.91 6.19 -5.94
C ARG A 62 23.70 5.56 -4.78
N ARG A 63 24.47 6.33 -4.01
CA ARG A 63 25.22 5.81 -2.83
C ARG A 63 24.29 5.34 -1.72
N GLN A 64 23.17 6.03 -1.48
CA GLN A 64 22.15 5.59 -0.54
C GLN A 64 21.48 4.30 -1.02
N HIS A 65 21.20 4.17 -2.31
CA HIS A 65 20.62 2.96 -2.87
C HIS A 65 21.56 1.75 -2.75
N LEU A 66 22.85 1.94 -3.02
CA LEU A 66 23.88 0.91 -2.87
C LEU A 66 24.08 0.51 -1.39
N ARG A 67 24.10 1.48 -0.48
CA ARG A 67 24.12 1.19 0.97
C ARG A 67 22.89 0.41 1.41
N ARG A 68 21.68 0.78 0.95
CA ARG A 68 20.46 0.03 1.25
C ARG A 68 20.48 -1.39 0.69
N ALA A 69 21.00 -1.57 -0.52
CA ALA A 69 21.13 -2.90 -1.12
C ALA A 69 22.16 -3.77 -0.38
N MET A 70 23.29 -3.19 0.04
CA MET A 70 24.32 -3.88 0.81
C MET A 70 23.84 -4.20 2.24
N ILE A 71 23.15 -3.26 2.89
CA ILE A 71 22.47 -3.51 4.17
C ILE A 71 21.43 -4.60 3.96
N ALA A 72 20.56 -4.53 2.95
CA ALA A 72 19.56 -5.56 2.68
C ALA A 72 20.21 -6.94 2.50
N ASP A 73 21.24 -7.08 1.67
CA ASP A 73 21.93 -8.37 1.44
C ASP A 73 22.62 -8.88 2.72
N GLN A 74 23.28 -8.01 3.49
CA GLN A 74 23.90 -8.38 4.76
C GLN A 74 22.86 -8.74 5.84
N THR A 75 21.72 -8.05 5.83
CA THR A 75 20.61 -8.30 6.76
C THR A 75 19.93 -9.60 6.39
N THR A 76 19.67 -9.89 5.10
CA THR A 76 19.12 -11.17 4.64
C THR A 76 20.03 -12.34 5.01
N ARG A 77 21.35 -12.22 4.84
CA ARG A 77 22.31 -13.27 5.23
C ARG A 77 22.37 -13.46 6.75
N THR A 78 22.33 -12.37 7.52
CA THR A 78 22.35 -12.44 9.00
C THR A 78 21.03 -12.99 9.55
N LEU A 79 19.90 -12.58 8.98
CA LEU A 79 18.57 -13.12 9.30
C LEU A 79 18.49 -14.60 8.95
N ALA A 80 18.97 -15.01 7.77
CA ALA A 80 19.00 -16.42 7.36
C ALA A 80 19.82 -17.31 8.30
N SER A 81 20.85 -16.75 8.96
CA SER A 81 21.65 -17.47 9.95
C SER A 81 21.02 -17.56 11.34
N LYS A 82 19.98 -16.76 11.62
CA LYS A 82 19.38 -16.60 12.97
C LYS A 82 17.90 -16.97 13.06
N LEU A 83 17.19 -17.01 11.94
CA LEU A 83 15.78 -17.31 11.84
C LEU A 83 15.57 -18.65 11.16
N SER A 84 14.56 -19.39 11.62
CA SER A 84 14.08 -20.56 10.90
C SER A 84 13.52 -20.16 9.53
N ILE A 85 13.49 -21.12 8.59
CA ILE A 85 12.90 -20.93 7.26
C ILE A 85 11.46 -20.40 7.37
N ARG A 86 10.68 -20.94 8.31
CA ARG A 86 9.32 -20.51 8.62
C ARG A 86 9.24 -19.04 9.04
N GLU A 87 10.15 -18.59 9.91
CA GLU A 87 10.17 -17.20 10.36
C GLU A 87 10.57 -16.24 9.22
N LEU A 88 11.52 -16.63 8.37
CA LEU A 88 11.89 -15.85 7.18
C LEU A 88 10.71 -15.71 6.21
N ALA A 89 9.94 -16.79 6.04
CA ALA A 89 8.79 -16.78 5.16
C ALA A 89 7.62 -15.95 5.76
N GLN A 90 7.41 -15.97 7.08
CA GLN A 90 6.47 -15.05 7.74
C GLN A 90 6.82 -13.56 7.57
N ILE A 91 8.08 -13.25 7.29
CA ILE A 91 8.56 -11.86 7.07
C ILE A 91 8.44 -11.47 5.61
N HIS A 92 8.84 -12.36 4.70
CA HIS A 92 9.01 -12.02 3.28
C HIS A 92 7.87 -12.46 2.39
N TYR A 93 7.05 -13.42 2.82
CA TYR A 93 6.00 -14.01 1.99
C TYR A 93 4.60 -13.63 2.48
N VAL A 94 4.30 -13.88 3.75
CA VAL A 94 2.96 -13.66 4.32
C VAL A 94 2.44 -12.23 4.08
N PRO A 95 3.24 -11.16 4.29
CA PRO A 95 2.78 -9.81 4.01
C PRO A 95 2.39 -9.56 2.55
N PHE A 96 3.06 -10.22 1.60
CA PHE A 96 2.76 -10.08 0.18
C PHE A 96 1.51 -10.86 -0.21
N ALA A 97 1.34 -12.09 0.29
CA ALA A 97 0.12 -12.87 0.05
C ALA A 97 -1.13 -12.11 0.53
N ILE A 98 -1.07 -11.53 1.74
CA ILE A 98 -2.17 -10.70 2.27
C ILE A 98 -2.31 -9.39 1.49
N ALA A 99 -1.21 -8.79 1.03
CA ALA A 99 -1.28 -7.59 0.21
C ALA A 99 -1.99 -7.86 -1.13
N GLU A 100 -1.86 -9.05 -1.74
CA GLU A 100 -2.67 -9.44 -2.91
C GLU A 100 -4.16 -9.46 -2.59
N VAL A 101 -4.56 -10.09 -1.48
CA VAL A 101 -5.97 -10.11 -1.02
C VAL A 101 -6.52 -8.69 -0.86
N ILE A 102 -5.71 -7.78 -0.30
CA ILE A 102 -6.06 -6.36 -0.18
C ILE A 102 -6.23 -5.73 -1.57
N TRP A 103 -5.32 -5.99 -2.51
CA TRP A 103 -5.43 -5.45 -3.87
C TRP A 103 -6.66 -5.98 -4.63
N ASP A 104 -7.04 -7.23 -4.44
CA ASP A 104 -8.23 -7.82 -5.06
C ASP A 104 -9.52 -7.22 -4.47
N SER A 105 -9.52 -6.94 -3.18
CA SER A 105 -10.57 -6.15 -2.53
C SER A 105 -10.65 -4.72 -3.09
N VAL A 106 -9.51 -4.10 -3.38
CA VAL A 106 -9.45 -2.76 -4.01
C VAL A 106 -10.01 -2.78 -5.42
N ASP A 107 -9.69 -3.80 -6.22
CA ASP A 107 -10.26 -3.92 -7.56
C ASP A 107 -11.78 -4.09 -7.50
N SER A 108 -12.29 -4.85 -6.54
CA SER A 108 -13.74 -4.96 -6.29
C SER A 108 -14.37 -3.61 -5.92
N LEU A 109 -13.72 -2.81 -5.07
CA LEU A 109 -14.18 -1.44 -4.74
C LEU A 109 -14.16 -0.50 -5.96
N ILE A 110 -13.15 -0.64 -6.82
CA ILE A 110 -13.04 0.12 -8.06
C ILE A 110 -14.19 -0.23 -9.01
N GLU A 111 -14.54 -1.50 -9.11
CA GLU A 111 -15.67 -1.97 -9.91
C GLU A 111 -17.00 -1.42 -9.37
N LEU A 112 -17.22 -1.48 -8.06
CA LEU A 112 -18.41 -0.91 -7.39
C LEU A 112 -18.54 0.61 -7.61
N SER A 113 -17.41 1.32 -7.72
CA SER A 113 -17.37 2.78 -7.90
C SER A 113 -17.43 3.25 -9.37
N LYS A 114 -17.53 2.35 -10.36
CA LYS A 114 -17.56 2.73 -11.79
C LYS A 114 -18.66 3.72 -12.18
N GLY A 115 -19.78 3.70 -11.47
CA GLY A 115 -20.92 4.58 -11.71
C GLY A 115 -20.77 6.00 -11.18
N LEU A 116 -19.72 6.30 -10.39
CA LEU A 116 -19.55 7.58 -9.70
C LEU A 116 -18.38 8.38 -10.30
N PRO A 117 -18.65 9.44 -11.10
CA PRO A 117 -17.61 10.25 -11.73
C PRO A 117 -16.61 10.84 -10.75
N GLU A 118 -17.05 11.18 -9.53
CA GLU A 118 -16.21 11.76 -8.47
C GLU A 118 -15.10 10.81 -8.01
N LEU A 119 -15.31 9.49 -8.14
CA LEU A 119 -14.37 8.45 -7.71
C LEU A 119 -13.45 7.98 -8.83
N LYS A 120 -13.69 8.40 -10.08
CA LYS A 120 -12.91 7.97 -11.26
C LYS A 120 -11.41 8.27 -11.11
N GLN A 121 -11.06 9.42 -10.54
CA GLN A 121 -9.67 9.82 -10.32
C GLN A 121 -8.98 8.93 -9.27
N LEU A 122 -9.69 8.59 -8.19
CA LEU A 122 -9.21 7.70 -7.14
C LEU A 122 -9.01 6.28 -7.69
N ALA A 123 -9.99 5.77 -8.43
CA ALA A 123 -9.91 4.47 -9.11
C ALA A 123 -8.73 4.40 -10.09
N ARG A 124 -8.48 5.45 -10.86
CA ARG A 124 -7.30 5.53 -11.75
C ARG A 124 -5.99 5.50 -10.96
N THR A 125 -5.93 6.25 -9.85
CA THR A 125 -4.74 6.32 -8.98
C THR A 125 -4.44 4.96 -8.34
N ALA A 126 -5.48 4.26 -7.87
CA ALA A 126 -5.37 2.91 -7.32
C ALA A 126 -4.82 1.91 -8.36
N ARG A 127 -5.34 1.91 -9.59
CA ARG A 127 -4.83 1.04 -10.67
C ARG A 127 -3.36 1.30 -10.99
N VAL A 128 -2.94 2.57 -11.04
CA VAL A 128 -1.53 2.92 -11.27
C VAL A 128 -0.65 2.44 -10.10
N ALA A 129 -1.14 2.56 -8.87
CA ALA A 129 -0.45 2.04 -7.69
C ALA A 129 -0.31 0.51 -7.75
N ARG A 130 -1.37 -0.23 -8.11
CA ARG A 130 -1.32 -1.70 -8.32
C ARG A 130 -0.28 -2.08 -9.38
N GLN A 131 -0.27 -1.42 -10.53
CA GLN A 131 0.74 -1.68 -11.57
C GLN A 131 2.18 -1.45 -11.09
N ARG A 132 2.42 -0.41 -10.28
CA ARG A 132 3.74 -0.13 -9.69
C ARG A 132 4.10 -1.17 -8.63
N TYR A 133 3.14 -1.58 -7.82
CA TYR A 133 3.30 -2.62 -6.81
C TYR A 133 3.73 -3.95 -7.47
N LEU A 134 3.02 -4.41 -8.50
CA LEU A 134 3.36 -5.64 -9.25
C LEU A 134 4.75 -5.57 -9.91
N LYS A 135 5.21 -4.38 -10.31
CA LYS A 135 6.58 -4.17 -10.84
C LYS A 135 7.64 -4.12 -9.74
N SER A 136 7.26 -3.81 -8.51
CA SER A 136 8.15 -3.73 -7.35
C SER A 136 8.35 -5.09 -6.68
N PHE A 137 7.61 -6.10 -7.12
CA PHE A 137 7.81 -7.47 -6.69
C PHE A 137 9.27 -7.87 -6.97
N PRO A 138 10.06 -8.19 -5.94
CA PRO A 138 11.47 -8.48 -6.14
C PRO A 138 11.61 -9.65 -7.11
N ARG A 139 12.33 -9.45 -8.21
CA ARG A 139 12.61 -10.53 -9.19
C ARG A 139 13.27 -11.75 -8.55
N ASN A 140 13.93 -11.55 -7.40
CA ASN A 140 14.62 -12.56 -6.64
C ASN A 140 13.68 -13.42 -5.78
N LEU A 141 12.47 -12.92 -5.48
CA LEU A 141 11.42 -13.68 -4.79
C LEU A 141 10.56 -14.47 -5.79
N ARG A 142 10.46 -14.04 -7.06
CA ARG A 142 9.75 -14.79 -8.13
C ARG A 142 10.28 -16.20 -8.39
N GLY A 143 11.53 -16.49 -8.03
CA GLY A 143 12.11 -17.83 -8.17
C GLY A 143 11.88 -18.75 -6.98
N SER A 144 11.40 -18.23 -5.85
CA SER A 144 11.25 -18.96 -4.59
C SER A 144 9.82 -19.02 -4.05
N PHE A 145 8.87 -18.32 -4.68
CA PHE A 145 7.46 -18.37 -4.30
C PHE A 145 6.61 -18.63 -5.55
N ASP A 146 5.93 -19.77 -5.57
CA ASP A 146 4.99 -20.12 -6.62
C ASP A 146 3.77 -19.17 -6.54
N GLU A 147 3.36 -18.59 -7.67
CA GLU A 147 2.13 -17.78 -7.76
C GLU A 147 0.91 -18.60 -7.30
N GLY A 148 0.92 -19.93 -7.50
CA GLY A 148 -0.09 -20.85 -7.00
C GLY A 148 -0.14 -20.92 -5.46
N GLU A 149 1.01 -20.97 -4.80
CA GLU A 149 1.09 -20.99 -3.33
C GLU A 149 0.61 -19.67 -2.73
N MET A 150 1.00 -18.53 -3.33
CA MET A 150 0.54 -17.21 -2.88
C MET A 150 -0.97 -17.10 -2.89
N ARG A 151 -1.60 -17.61 -3.95
CA ARG A 151 -3.05 -17.64 -4.08
C ARG A 151 -3.69 -18.57 -3.07
N ALA A 152 -3.20 -19.80 -2.94
CA ALA A 152 -3.71 -20.79 -1.99
C ALA A 152 -3.65 -20.26 -0.54
N ASN A 153 -2.56 -19.58 -0.18
CA ASN A 153 -2.39 -19.02 1.16
C ASN A 153 -3.25 -17.76 1.37
N GLY A 154 -3.54 -17.00 0.31
CA GLY A 154 -4.57 -15.96 0.31
C GLY A 154 -5.97 -16.53 0.59
N GLU A 155 -6.35 -17.60 -0.12
CA GLU A 155 -7.65 -18.28 0.05
C GLU A 155 -7.77 -18.88 1.47
N ALA A 156 -6.73 -19.53 1.98
CA ALA A 156 -6.69 -20.04 3.36
C ALA A 156 -6.81 -18.92 4.40
N PHE A 157 -6.18 -17.77 4.16
CA PHE A 157 -6.34 -16.59 5.02
C PHE A 157 -7.79 -16.09 5.03
N GLU A 158 -8.42 -15.96 3.86
CA GLU A 158 -9.82 -15.56 3.74
C GLU A 158 -10.74 -16.54 4.48
N GLU A 159 -10.49 -17.85 4.39
CA GLU A 159 -11.22 -18.87 5.14
C GLU A 159 -11.05 -18.69 6.66
N HIS A 160 -9.82 -18.50 7.14
CA HIS A 160 -9.53 -18.30 8.57
C HIS A 160 -10.21 -17.07 9.15
N ILE A 161 -10.33 -15.98 8.38
CA ILE A 161 -10.96 -14.75 8.87
C ILE A 161 -12.47 -14.70 8.61
N SER A 162 -13.01 -15.58 7.77
CA SER A 162 -14.40 -15.54 7.25
C SER A 162 -15.46 -15.23 8.31
N ARG A 163 -15.43 -15.93 9.46
CA ARG A 163 -16.38 -15.73 10.56
C ARG A 163 -16.25 -14.33 11.18
N HIS A 164 -15.02 -13.93 11.52
CA HIS A 164 -14.75 -12.60 12.08
C HIS A 164 -15.11 -11.50 11.08
N TRP A 165 -14.81 -11.75 9.81
CA TRP A 165 -15.09 -10.86 8.69
C TRP A 165 -16.59 -10.64 8.48
N ALA A 166 -17.40 -11.70 8.51
CA ALA A 166 -18.85 -11.63 8.39
C ALA A 166 -19.49 -10.83 9.55
N THR A 167 -19.05 -11.08 10.79
CA THR A 167 -19.52 -10.32 11.96
C THR A 167 -19.14 -8.85 11.87
N MET A 168 -17.87 -8.57 11.55
CA MET A 168 -17.37 -7.21 11.36
C MET A 168 -18.15 -6.47 10.28
N THR A 169 -18.39 -7.12 9.14
CA THR A 169 -19.11 -6.55 7.99
C THR A 169 -20.53 -6.17 8.38
N THR A 170 -21.22 -7.05 9.11
CA THR A 170 -22.59 -6.79 9.59
C THR A 170 -22.61 -5.60 10.55
N ALA A 171 -21.68 -5.55 11.52
CA ALA A 171 -21.56 -4.45 12.47
C ALA A 171 -21.23 -3.12 11.79
N LEU A 172 -20.28 -3.12 10.85
CA LEU A 172 -19.89 -1.96 10.06
C LEU A 172 -21.06 -1.42 9.25
N ARG A 173 -21.80 -2.30 8.56
CA ARG A 173 -22.94 -1.90 7.74
C ARG A 173 -24.06 -1.27 8.57
N ALA A 174 -24.37 -1.86 9.73
CA ALA A 174 -25.35 -1.31 10.65
C ALA A 174 -24.93 0.09 11.13
N GLU A 175 -23.64 0.27 11.41
CA GLU A 175 -23.12 1.56 11.87
C GLU A 175 -23.16 2.62 10.75
N ILE A 176 -22.75 2.27 9.53
CA ILE A 176 -22.84 3.17 8.37
C ILE A 176 -24.28 3.62 8.15
N LYS A 177 -25.25 2.70 8.15
CA LYS A 177 -26.67 3.03 7.96
C LYS A 177 -27.23 3.90 9.08
N THR A 178 -26.72 3.75 10.30
CA THR A 178 -27.15 4.56 11.44
C THR A 178 -26.59 5.98 11.38
N GLN A 179 -25.32 6.13 11.01
CA GLN A 179 -24.63 7.44 11.01
C GLN A 179 -24.87 8.25 9.74
N PHE A 180 -25.10 7.58 8.62
CA PHE A 180 -25.26 8.20 7.30
C PHE A 180 -26.57 7.71 6.66
N PRO A 181 -27.73 8.03 7.26
CA PRO A 181 -29.04 7.61 6.73
C PRO A 181 -29.33 8.25 5.36
N ASP A 182 -28.71 9.40 5.07
CA ASP A 182 -28.84 10.16 3.81
C ASP A 182 -27.97 9.59 2.66
N LEU A 183 -27.29 8.46 2.87
CA LEU A 183 -26.77 7.66 1.74
C LEU A 183 -27.98 7.05 1.03
N GLU A 184 -28.66 7.86 0.22
CA GLU A 184 -29.95 7.56 -0.43
C GLU A 184 -29.88 6.31 -1.34
N ASP A 185 -28.69 5.96 -1.83
CA ASP A 185 -28.46 4.77 -2.67
C ASP A 185 -27.64 3.69 -1.95
N TYR A 186 -28.12 2.44 -2.06
CA TYR A 186 -27.40 1.23 -1.62
C TYR A 186 -25.93 1.20 -2.09
N GLN A 187 -25.66 1.76 -3.27
CA GLN A 187 -24.32 1.85 -3.84
C GLN A 187 -23.36 2.69 -2.97
N GLY A 188 -23.82 3.79 -2.37
CA GLY A 188 -22.99 4.61 -1.49
C GLY A 188 -22.61 3.88 -0.20
N VAL A 189 -23.56 3.15 0.38
CA VAL A 189 -23.32 2.28 1.55
C VAL A 189 -22.31 1.19 1.22
N ASP A 190 -22.45 0.53 0.07
CA ASP A 190 -21.59 -0.59 -0.34
C ASP A 190 -20.15 -0.13 -0.63
N ILE A 191 -19.99 1.04 -1.26
CA ILE A 191 -18.67 1.64 -1.50
C ILE A 191 -18.00 2.01 -0.17
N LEU A 192 -18.73 2.67 0.73
CA LEU A 192 -18.18 3.06 2.02
C LEU A 192 -17.81 1.85 2.89
N GLN A 193 -18.68 0.83 2.89
CA GLN A 193 -18.42 -0.45 3.56
C GLN A 193 -17.16 -1.11 2.99
N GLY A 194 -17.04 -1.23 1.67
CA GLY A 194 -15.87 -1.82 1.00
C GLY A 194 -14.58 -1.07 1.31
N ALA A 195 -14.61 0.27 1.29
CA ALA A 195 -13.46 1.08 1.65
C ALA A 195 -13.02 0.88 3.11
N TRP A 196 -13.97 0.79 4.05
CA TRP A 196 -13.67 0.52 5.46
C TRP A 196 -13.16 -0.89 5.71
N GLN A 197 -13.71 -1.89 5.02
CA GLN A 197 -13.21 -3.26 5.04
C GLN A 197 -11.74 -3.31 4.60
N ILE A 198 -11.40 -2.71 3.46
CA ILE A 198 -10.02 -2.62 2.97
C ILE A 198 -9.13 -1.90 4.01
N LYS A 199 -9.60 -0.78 4.56
CA LYS A 199 -8.86 -0.03 5.58
C LYS A 199 -8.54 -0.89 6.81
N ILE A 200 -9.48 -1.72 7.27
CA ILE A 200 -9.27 -2.62 8.41
C ILE A 200 -8.27 -3.72 8.06
N LEU A 201 -8.32 -4.31 6.86
CA LEU A 201 -7.31 -5.28 6.41
C LEU A 201 -5.92 -4.65 6.34
N MET A 202 -5.82 -3.43 5.83
CA MET A 202 -4.56 -2.69 5.82
C MET A 202 -4.04 -2.46 7.24
N MET A 203 -4.90 -2.03 8.16
CA MET A 203 -4.55 -1.86 9.58
C MET A 203 -4.08 -3.18 10.22
N ALA A 204 -4.72 -4.30 9.90
CA ALA A 204 -4.34 -5.62 10.38
C ALA A 204 -2.96 -6.03 9.88
N LEU A 205 -2.68 -5.82 8.59
CA LEU A 205 -1.38 -6.10 7.99
C LEU A 205 -0.28 -5.21 8.56
N GLU A 206 -0.56 -3.92 8.78
CA GLU A 206 0.36 -3.00 9.47
C GLU A 206 0.70 -3.50 10.89
N GLN A 207 -0.30 -3.95 11.65
CA GLN A 207 -0.09 -4.48 13.00
C GLN A 207 0.71 -5.77 12.97
N PHE A 208 0.45 -6.67 12.01
CA PHE A 208 1.23 -7.89 11.80
C PHE A 208 2.70 -7.56 11.53
N ILE A 209 2.95 -6.71 10.54
CA ILE A 209 4.31 -6.25 10.18
C ILE A 209 5.04 -5.66 11.39
N LYS A 210 4.40 -4.76 12.15
CA LYS A 210 5.01 -4.16 13.35
C LYS A 210 5.34 -5.20 14.41
N LYS A 211 4.47 -6.19 14.65
CA LYS A 211 4.73 -7.28 15.60
C LYS A 211 5.91 -8.13 15.16
N THR A 212 5.99 -8.44 13.87
CA THR A 212 7.07 -9.24 13.27
C THR A 212 8.41 -8.49 13.34
N LEU A 213 8.43 -7.21 12.96
CA LEU A 213 9.62 -6.35 13.06
C LEU A 213 10.17 -6.29 14.49
N ARG A 214 9.30 -6.05 15.48
CA ARG A 214 9.70 -6.04 16.91
C ARG A 214 10.28 -7.37 17.39
N LYS A 215 9.89 -8.50 16.81
CA LYS A 215 10.50 -9.80 17.13
C LYS A 215 11.91 -9.88 16.55
N ILE A 216 12.10 -9.40 15.32
CA ILE A 216 13.40 -9.41 14.64
C ILE A 216 14.41 -8.45 15.28
N GLU A 217 13.97 -7.25 15.68
CA GLU A 217 14.80 -6.26 16.37
C GLU A 217 15.37 -6.81 17.69
N LYS A 218 14.71 -7.79 18.31
CA LYS A 218 15.25 -8.47 19.50
C LYS A 218 16.36 -9.48 19.17
N LEU A 219 16.40 -9.97 17.94
CA LEU A 219 17.31 -11.04 17.49
C LEU A 219 18.49 -10.49 16.66
N THR A 220 18.33 -9.31 16.09
CA THR A 220 19.30 -8.67 15.22
C THR A 220 19.56 -7.22 15.62
N PRO A 221 20.80 -6.72 15.47
CA PRO A 221 21.14 -5.34 15.80
C PRO A 221 20.66 -4.32 14.74
N PHE A 222 19.81 -4.74 13.81
CA PHE A 222 19.37 -3.93 12.68
C PHE A 222 17.93 -3.44 12.91
N GLU A 223 17.73 -2.15 12.75
CA GLU A 223 16.39 -1.56 12.70
C GLU A 223 15.82 -1.77 11.29
N LEU A 224 14.71 -2.51 11.22
CA LEU A 224 13.99 -2.75 9.97
C LEU A 224 12.76 -1.85 9.93
N SER A 225 12.55 -1.17 8.79
CA SER A 225 11.39 -0.33 8.54
C SER A 225 10.27 -1.15 7.89
N PRO A 226 8.97 -0.79 8.09
CA PRO A 226 7.87 -1.36 7.32
C PRO A 226 8.03 -1.25 5.79
N SER A 227 8.77 -0.25 5.32
CA SER A 227 9.11 -0.08 3.89
C SER A 227 10.08 -1.14 3.36
N ASP A 228 10.78 -1.84 4.25
CA ASP A 228 11.70 -2.93 3.90
C ASP A 228 10.95 -4.25 3.73
N ILE A 229 9.70 -4.34 4.21
CA ILE A 229 8.84 -5.52 4.06
C ILE A 229 7.90 -5.35 2.86
N LEU A 230 7.18 -4.23 2.76
CA LEU A 230 6.27 -3.96 1.63
C LEU A 230 6.70 -2.74 0.84
N PRO A 231 6.56 -2.76 -0.50
CA PRO A 231 7.03 -1.68 -1.34
C PRO A 231 6.15 -0.43 -1.18
N LYS A 232 6.74 0.75 -1.41
CA LYS A 232 6.06 2.07 -1.30
C LYS A 232 4.67 2.17 -1.93
N PRO A 233 4.39 1.56 -3.11
CA PRO A 233 3.05 1.60 -3.70
C PRO A 233 1.94 1.02 -2.81
N TYR A 234 2.24 0.00 -1.99
CA TYR A 234 1.29 -0.52 -0.99
C TYR A 234 0.98 0.55 0.06
N TRP A 235 2.01 1.20 0.61
CA TRP A 235 1.84 2.24 1.63
C TRP A 235 1.07 3.46 1.11
N ASN A 236 1.22 3.79 -0.17
CA ASN A 236 0.43 4.85 -0.81
C ASN A 236 -1.06 4.52 -0.92
N LEU A 237 -1.42 3.23 -1.02
CA LEU A 237 -2.83 2.79 -1.06
C LEU A 237 -3.61 3.29 0.14
N ARG A 238 -2.97 3.41 1.31
CA ARG A 238 -3.61 3.90 2.53
C ARG A 238 -4.22 5.28 2.37
N LEU A 239 -3.53 6.17 1.66
CA LEU A 239 -4.01 7.52 1.37
C LEU A 239 -5.23 7.48 0.44
N ILE A 240 -5.17 6.60 -0.57
CA ILE A 240 -6.25 6.41 -1.54
C ILE A 240 -7.51 5.89 -0.85
N ILE A 241 -7.39 4.84 -0.04
CA ILE A 241 -8.52 4.24 0.69
C ILE A 241 -9.05 5.18 1.75
N SER A 242 -8.19 5.93 2.44
CA SER A 242 -8.65 6.96 3.37
C SER A 242 -9.48 8.05 2.67
N ALA A 243 -9.18 8.37 1.41
CA ALA A 243 -9.97 9.30 0.62
C ALA A 243 -11.36 8.74 0.24
N TYR A 244 -11.50 7.42 0.04
CA TYR A 244 -12.82 6.78 -0.12
C TYR A 244 -13.66 6.84 1.16
N CYS A 245 -13.03 6.84 2.34
CA CYS A 245 -13.73 6.90 3.63
C CYS A 245 -14.03 8.32 4.12
N SER A 246 -13.44 9.37 3.54
CA SER A 246 -13.51 10.73 4.08
C SER A 246 -14.66 11.53 3.46
N PRO A 247 -15.48 12.26 4.24
CA PRO A 247 -15.40 12.46 5.71
C PRO A 247 -16.17 11.41 6.54
N MET A 248 -16.80 10.42 5.90
CA MET A 248 -17.72 9.46 6.50
C MET A 248 -17.01 8.37 7.33
N THR A 249 -16.55 8.76 8.51
CA THR A 249 -15.91 7.86 9.47
C THR A 249 -16.90 7.36 10.52
N PRO A 250 -17.08 6.03 10.68
CA PRO A 250 -17.83 5.46 11.79
C PRO A 250 -17.27 5.93 13.13
N ASP A 251 -18.16 6.41 14.00
CA ASP A 251 -17.92 6.63 15.41
C ASP A 251 -17.13 5.47 16.06
N LYS A 252 -15.93 5.81 16.54
CA LYS A 252 -14.99 4.88 17.17
C LYS A 252 -15.50 4.28 18.49
N THR A 253 -16.46 4.94 19.15
CA THR A 253 -17.08 4.41 20.37
C THR A 253 -18.00 3.23 20.07
N ARG A 254 -18.62 3.23 18.88
CA ARG A 254 -19.59 2.22 18.42
C ARG A 254 -18.95 1.15 17.54
N PHE A 255 -17.99 1.54 16.69
CA PHE A 255 -17.27 0.64 15.82
C PHE A 255 -15.76 0.66 16.09
N LYS A 256 -15.28 -0.41 16.74
CA LYS A 256 -13.89 -0.53 17.18
C LYS A 256 -13.00 -1.14 16.09
N ALA A 257 -12.74 -0.37 15.02
CA ALA A 257 -11.92 -0.79 13.89
C ALA A 257 -10.55 -1.37 14.31
N ASP A 258 -9.89 -0.77 15.31
CA ASP A 258 -8.60 -1.24 15.82
C ASP A 258 -8.66 -2.65 16.43
N GLN A 259 -9.78 -3.00 17.08
CA GLN A 259 -9.97 -4.33 17.66
C GLN A 259 -10.18 -5.38 16.58
N TRP A 260 -10.97 -5.06 15.55
CA TRP A 260 -11.12 -5.93 14.39
C TRP A 260 -9.79 -6.16 13.67
N ALA A 261 -9.03 -5.08 13.45
CA ALA A 261 -7.69 -5.17 12.87
C ALA A 261 -6.74 -6.05 13.73
N ALA A 262 -6.83 -5.95 15.06
CA ALA A 262 -6.02 -6.77 15.97
C ALA A 262 -6.37 -8.27 15.90
N VAL A 263 -7.66 -8.62 15.83
CA VAL A 263 -8.13 -10.00 15.69
C VAL A 263 -7.73 -10.59 14.34
N ILE A 264 -7.90 -9.83 13.24
CA ILE A 264 -7.49 -10.28 11.91
C ILE A 264 -5.96 -10.44 11.85
N SER A 265 -5.21 -9.51 12.44
CA SER A 265 -3.74 -9.56 12.51
C SER A 265 -3.22 -10.84 13.17
N THR A 266 -3.93 -11.43 14.14
CA THR A 266 -3.50 -12.70 14.73
C THR A 266 -3.72 -13.89 13.81
N GLN A 267 -4.76 -13.86 12.96
CA GLN A 267 -5.01 -14.93 11.98
C GLN A 267 -3.96 -14.98 10.88
N MET A 268 -3.34 -13.83 10.55
CA MET A 268 -2.23 -13.75 9.58
C MET A 268 -1.01 -14.61 9.98
N ALA A 269 -0.81 -14.85 11.29
CA ALA A 269 0.28 -15.68 11.78
C ALA A 269 0.02 -17.20 11.63
N LEU A 270 -1.21 -17.58 11.29
CA LEU A 270 -1.64 -18.97 11.08
C LEU A 270 -1.55 -19.41 9.62
N ILE A 271 -1.14 -18.51 8.71
CA ILE A 271 -0.89 -18.87 7.32
C ILE A 271 0.28 -19.86 7.29
N ASP A 272 0.05 -21.00 6.67
CA ASP A 272 1.08 -22.02 6.48
C ASP A 272 2.11 -21.52 5.45
N VAL A 273 3.37 -21.76 5.79
CA VAL A 273 4.56 -21.36 5.01
C VAL A 273 5.64 -22.40 5.18
#